data_AF-A0A2V5WH69-F1
#
_entry.id   AF-A0A2V5WH69-F1
#
_cell.length_a   1.000
_cell.length_b   1.000
_cell.length_c   1.000
_cell.angle_alpha   90.00
_cell.angle_beta   90.00
_cell.angle_gamma   90.00
#
_symmetry.space_group_name_H-M   'P 1'
#
loop_
_entity.id
_entity.type
_entity.pdbx_description
1 polymer ?
#
loop_
_entity_poly.entity_id
_entity_poly.type
_entity_poly.pdbx_seq_one_letter_code
_entity_poly.pdbx_strand_id
1 'polypeptide(L)' 'MKVVFRVERDEETGAYTASWDDPTGGGITTQAETLADLSNAISEAVKCHFADRRLPRVATLHFEHDPELQLV' A
#
# COMPACT_ATOMS: atom_id res chain seq x y z
N MET A 1 -1.88 -16.93 -1.16
CA MET A 1 -0.80 -15.92 -1.15
C MET A 1 -1.35 -14.63 -0.60
N LYS A 2 -0.57 -14.01 0.27
CA LYS A 2 -0.86 -12.74 0.93
C LYS A 2 0.35 -11.83 0.73
N VAL A 3 0.13 -10.54 0.54
CA VAL A 3 1.16 -9.51 0.52
C VAL A 3 0.96 -8.58 1.72
N VAL A 4 2.06 -8.03 2.24
CA VAL A 4 2.05 -7.10 3.36
C VAL A 4 2.70 -5.81 2.88
N PHE A 5 1.90 -4.76 2.72
CA PHE A 5 2.41 -3.45 2.36
C PHE A 5 2.90 -2.73 3.62
N ARG A 6 4.06 -2.10 3.53
CA ARG A 6 4.49 -1.06 4.49
C ARG A 6 3.80 0.24 4.11
N VAL A 7 3.14 0.87 5.07
CA VAL A 7 2.42 2.12 4.90
C VAL A 7 3.07 3.19 5.78
N GLU A 8 3.50 4.26 5.15
CA GLU A 8 4.05 5.44 5.80
C GLU A 8 3.13 6.63 5.50
N ARG A 9 2.96 7.52 6.48
CA ARG A 9 2.27 8.79 6.29
C ARG A 9 3.32 9.90 6.27
N ASP A 10 3.30 10.69 5.22
CA ASP A 10 4.15 11.85 5.09
C ASP A 10 3.68 12.95 6.06
N GLU A 11 4.60 13.45 6.89
CA GLU A 11 4.25 14.42 7.95
C GLU A 11 3.96 15.83 7.41
N GLU A 12 4.54 16.19 6.25
CA GLU A 12 4.40 17.53 5.66
C GLU A 12 3.10 17.65 4.85
N THR A 13 2.83 16.65 4.01
CA THR A 13 1.70 16.64 3.07
C THR A 13 0.50 15.87 3.62
N GLY A 14 0.70 14.98 4.59
CA GLY A 14 -0.34 14.11 5.13
C GLY A 14 -0.72 12.94 4.23
N ALA A 15 -0.06 12.78 3.07
CA ALA A 15 -0.31 11.69 2.14
C ALA A 15 0.20 10.34 2.66
N TYR A 16 -0.40 9.26 2.19
CA TYR A 16 0.02 7.90 2.49
C TYR A 16 0.81 7.31 1.34
N THR A 17 1.92 6.65 1.64
CA THR A 17 2.69 5.84 0.70
C THR A 17 2.61 4.38 1.12
N ALA A 18 2.26 3.50 0.19
CA ALA A 18 2.28 2.05 0.38
C ALA A 18 3.37 1.42 -0.49
N SER A 19 4.22 0.60 0.11
CA SER A 19 5.30 -0.12 -0.58
C SER A 19 5.29 -1.62 -0.26
N TRP A 20 5.63 -2.44 -1.25
CA TRP A 20 5.83 -3.88 -1.08
C TRP A 20 6.90 -4.37 -2.05
N ASP A 21 7.91 -5.05 -1.53
CA ASP A 21 8.96 -5.67 -2.33
C ASP A 21 8.56 -7.09 -2.75
N ASP A 22 8.72 -7.38 -4.04
CA ASP A 22 8.47 -8.71 -4.58
C ASP A 22 9.71 -9.60 -4.35
N PRO A 23 9.61 -10.73 -3.62
CA PRO A 23 10.73 -11.63 -3.42
C PRO A 23 11.32 -12.22 -4.72
N THR A 24 10.58 -12.13 -5.83
CA THR A 24 10.98 -12.59 -7.16
C THR A 24 11.56 -11.48 -8.05
N GLY A 25 11.58 -10.24 -7.56
CA GLY A 25 12.15 -9.08 -8.26
C GLY A 25 11.13 -7.97 -8.54
N GLY A 26 11.56 -6.72 -8.38
CA GLY A 26 10.71 -5.54 -8.48
C GLY A 26 9.89 -5.29 -7.22
N GLY A 27 8.82 -4.53 -7.34
CA GLY A 27 7.96 -4.19 -6.22
C GLY A 27 6.82 -3.27 -6.64
N ILE A 28 5.98 -2.92 -5.68
CA ILE A 28 4.87 -1.98 -5.84
C ILE A 28 5.12 -0.81 -4.91
N THR A 29 5.09 0.40 -5.46
CA THR A 29 5.05 1.65 -4.68
C THR A 29 3.92 2.51 -5.22
N THR A 30 3.06 2.98 -4.32
CA THR A 30 1.94 3.87 -4.67
C THR A 30 1.66 4.86 -3.55
N GLN A 31 1.03 5.98 -3.88
CA GLN A 31 0.73 7.06 -2.94
C GLN A 31 -0.68 7.59 -3.18
N ALA A 32 -1.35 8.03 -2.11
CA ALA A 32 -2.61 8.73 -2.19
C ALA A 32 -2.86 9.62 -0.95
N GLU A 33 -3.76 10.60 -1.07
CA GLU A 33 -4.09 11.52 0.03
C GLU A 33 -4.91 10.85 1.14
N THR A 34 -5.74 9.86 0.80
CA THR A 34 -6.61 9.17 1.75
C THR A 34 -6.36 7.66 1.76
N LEU A 35 -6.68 6.98 2.86
CA LEU A 35 -6.61 5.51 2.92
C LEU A 35 -7.56 4.83 1.92
N ALA A 36 -8.68 5.47 1.59
CA ALA A 36 -9.62 4.95 0.59
C ALA A 36 -8.99 4.97 -0.81
N ASP A 37 -8.37 6.09 -1.18
CA ASP A 37 -7.68 6.23 -2.46
C ASP A 37 -6.43 5.36 -2.52
N LEU A 38 -5.71 5.21 -1.41
CA LEU A 38 -4.56 4.31 -1.30
C LEU A 38 -4.98 2.86 -1.57
N SER A 39 -6.12 2.43 -1.02
CA SER A 39 -6.67 1.10 -1.28
C SER A 39 -6.96 0.87 -2.77
N ASN A 40 -7.51 1.88 -3.47
CA ASN A 40 -7.75 1.80 -4.91
C ASN A 40 -6.43 1.70 -5.69
N ALA A 41 -5.45 2.54 -5.33
CA ALA A 41 -4.16 2.57 -5.98
C ALA A 41 -3.38 1.25 -5.77
N ILE A 42 -3.44 0.66 -4.57
CA ILE A 42 -2.90 -0.67 -4.28
C ILE A 42 -3.57 -1.73 -5.14
N SER A 43 -4.90 -1.73 -5.23
CA SER A 43 -5.63 -2.71 -6.05
C SER A 43 -5.18 -2.67 -7.52
N GLU A 44 -5.08 -1.49 -8.12
CA GLU A 44 -4.65 -1.34 -9.51
C GLU A 44 -3.18 -1.73 -9.69
N ALA A 45 -2.30 -1.32 -8.78
CA ALA A 45 -0.89 -1.68 -8.86
C ALA A 45 -0.66 -3.19 -8.69
N VAL A 46 -1.41 -3.86 -7.81
CA VAL A 46 -1.39 -5.32 -7.67
C VAL A 46 -1.88 -6.00 -8.95
N LYS A 47 -2.97 -5.54 -9.57
CA LYS A 47 -3.44 -6.12 -10.84
C LYS A 47 -2.39 -5.97 -11.94
N CYS A 48 -1.76 -4.81 -12.04
CA CYS A 48 -0.71 -4.53 -13.02
C CYS A 48 0.53 -5.41 -12.80
N HIS A 49 1.07 -5.43 -11.58
CA HIS A 49 2.27 -6.19 -11.24
C HIS A 49 2.09 -7.70 -11.40
N PHE A 50 0.89 -8.22 -11.11
CA PHE A 50 0.57 -9.64 -11.21
C PHE A 50 -0.18 -10.03 -12.49
N ALA A 51 -0.20 -9.21 -13.54
CA ALA A 51 -0.98 -9.46 -14.76
C ALA A 51 -0.77 -10.88 -15.36
N ASP A 52 0.48 -11.34 -15.42
CA ASP A 52 0.86 -12.67 -15.94
C ASP A 52 1.13 -13.70 -14.83
N ARG A 53 0.74 -13.38 -13.59
CA ARG A 53 1.05 -14.17 -12.40
C ARG A 53 -0.21 -14.40 -11.56
N ARG A 54 -0.10 -15.29 -10.57
CA ARG A 54 -1.22 -15.54 -9.66
C ARG A 54 -1.42 -14.34 -8.74
N LEU A 55 -2.55 -13.65 -8.86
CA LEU A 55 -2.89 -12.54 -7.96
C LEU A 55 -2.97 -12.98 -6.48
N PRO A 56 -2.51 -12.13 -5.54
CA PRO A 56 -2.79 -12.33 -4.12
C PRO A 56 -4.28 -12.17 -3.84
N ARG A 57 -4.80 -12.92 -2.86
CA ARG A 57 -6.21 -12.82 -2.44
C ARG A 57 -6.43 -11.80 -1.32
N VAL A 58 -5.35 -11.44 -0.63
CA VAL A 58 -5.37 -10.56 0.53
C VAL A 58 -4.11 -9.70 0.50
N ALA A 59 -4.30 -8.39 0.66
CA ALA A 59 -3.25 -7.45 1.01
C ALA A 59 -3.52 -6.93 2.43
N THR A 60 -2.51 -6.93 3.29
CA THR A 60 -2.60 -6.24 4.59
C THR A 60 -1.70 -5.03 4.62
N LEU A 61 -2.14 -4.00 5.30
CA LEU A 61 -1.39 -2.76 5.51
C LEU A 61 -0.73 -2.83 6.89
N HIS A 62 0.59 -2.73 6.91
CA HIS A 62 1.38 -2.53 8.11
C HIS A 62 1.79 -1.07 8.15
N PHE A 63 1.23 -0.31 9.08
CA PHE A 63 1.63 1.07 9.26
C PHE A 63 2.93 1.11 10.07
N GLU A 64 3.94 1.83 9.57
CA GLU A 64 5.24 1.98 10.26
C GLU A 64 5.12 2.81 11.54
N HIS A 65 4.10 3.68 11.58
CA HIS A 65 3.72 4.47 12.74
C HIS A 65 2.24 4.22 13.04
N ASP A 66 1.88 4.22 14.33
CA ASP A 66 0.48 4.06 14.72
C ASP A 66 -0.37 5.19 14.12
N PRO A 67 -1.54 4.87 13.52
CA PRO A 67 -2.40 5.90 12.98
C PRO A 67 -2.97 6.75 14.12
N GLU A 68 -2.78 8.06 14.00
CA GLU A 68 -3.30 9.03 14.97
C GLU A 68 -4.66 9.57 14.53
N LEU A 69 -5.59 9.69 15.48
CA LEU A 69 -6.87 10.36 15.29
C LEU A 69 -6.87 11.65 16.09
N GLN A 70 -6.99 12.79 15.40
CA GLN A 70 -7.16 14.07 16.05
C GLN A 70 -8.63 14.21 16.48
N LEU A 71 -8.86 14.35 17.78
CA LEU A 71 -10.21 14.38 18.39
C LEU A 71 -10.68 15.79 18.75
N VAL A 72 -10.07 16.83 18.17
CA VAL A 72 -10.33 18.24 18.51
C VAL A 72 -10.52 19.12 17.29
#